data_AF-A0A2Z4WEE4-F1
#
_entry.id   AF-A0A2Z4WEE4-F1
#
_cell.length_a   1.000
_cell.length_b   1.000
_cell.length_c   1.000
_cell.angle_alpha   90.00
_cell.angle_beta   90.00
_cell.angle_gamma   90.00
#
_symmetry.space_group_name_H-M   'P 1'
#
loop_
_entity.id
_entity.type
_entity.pdbx_description
1 polymer ?
#
loop_
_entity_poly.entity_id
_entity_poly.type
_entity_poly.pdbx_seq_one_letter_code
_entity_poly.pdbx_strand_id
1 'polypeptide(L)'
;MIKKLWYFIISRFFIQLGDFMKIKYADIISSSKVIDKKFNFTFVEKDGFKGYVGISYFTKVSAPKFITTLNERYLILDTDYIWMQYFGEKDEYATTVMYDKNGEIVQWYVDICEGNFLDSRGIPYFRDMYLDIVLLPSGKIAILDEDELKDALDQGEISKEQFNKAYNVMYKVKEEIQKGINPTINLSKKHLKEMMRLI
;
A
#
# COMPACT_ATOMS: atom_id res chain seq x y z
N MET A 1 -29.70 3.10 -17.91
CA MET A 1 -30.15 1.74 -17.53
C MET A 1 -29.33 0.63 -18.22
N ILE A 2 -28.96 0.77 -19.50
CA ILE A 2 -28.22 -0.25 -20.27
C ILE A 2 -26.74 -0.41 -19.84
N LYS A 3 -26.06 0.65 -19.40
CA LYS A 3 -24.65 0.57 -18.92
C LYS A 3 -24.45 -0.29 -17.66
N LYS A 4 -25.43 -0.33 -16.75
CA LYS A 4 -25.37 -1.18 -15.55
C LYS A 4 -25.50 -2.66 -15.91
N LEU A 5 -26.30 -2.99 -16.92
CA LEU A 5 -26.49 -4.37 -17.38
C LEU A 5 -25.24 -4.92 -18.08
N TRP A 6 -24.52 -4.07 -18.83
CA TRP A 6 -23.24 -4.45 -19.45
C TRP A 6 -22.13 -4.69 -18.42
N TYR A 7 -22.05 -3.87 -17.36
CA TYR A 7 -21.14 -4.10 -16.24
C TYR A 7 -21.44 -5.44 -15.54
N PHE A 8 -22.73 -5.75 -15.35
CA PHE A 8 -23.20 -6.98 -14.71
C PHE A 8 -22.94 -8.26 -15.54
N ILE A 9 -22.90 -8.14 -16.87
CA ILE A 9 -22.65 -9.28 -17.77
C ILE A 9 -21.14 -9.54 -17.91
N ILE A 10 -20.32 -8.49 -17.94
CA ILE A 10 -18.86 -8.62 -17.96
C ILE A 10 -18.35 -9.16 -16.62
N SER A 11 -18.88 -8.68 -15.48
CA SER A 11 -18.49 -9.21 -14.17
C SER A 11 -18.77 -10.71 -14.06
N ARG A 12 -19.87 -11.20 -14.67
CA ARG A 12 -20.21 -12.61 -14.69
C ARG A 12 -19.33 -13.49 -15.58
N PHE A 13 -18.70 -12.95 -16.61
CA PHE A 13 -17.77 -13.73 -17.44
C PHE A 13 -16.41 -13.94 -16.76
N PHE A 14 -16.04 -13.10 -15.79
CA PHE A 14 -14.86 -13.29 -14.95
C PHE A 14 -15.08 -14.22 -13.75
N ILE A 15 -16.33 -14.64 -13.48
CA ILE A 15 -16.69 -15.54 -12.34
C ILE A 15 -16.02 -16.92 -12.44
N GLN A 16 -15.42 -17.28 -13.57
CA GLN A 16 -14.77 -18.58 -13.74
C GLN A 16 -13.27 -18.61 -13.41
N LEU A 17 -12.66 -17.52 -12.93
CA LEU A 17 -11.26 -17.48 -12.46
C LEU A 17 -11.06 -16.56 -11.23
N GLY A 18 -11.65 -16.94 -10.09
CA GLY A 18 -10.94 -17.10 -8.82
C GLY A 18 -10.25 -15.95 -8.06
N ASP A 19 -10.08 -14.72 -8.54
CA ASP A 19 -9.45 -13.64 -7.74
C ASP A 19 -10.13 -12.27 -7.99
N PHE A 20 -11.03 -11.87 -7.08
CA PHE A 20 -11.66 -10.54 -7.08
C PHE A 20 -10.79 -9.45 -6.42
N MET A 21 -9.66 -9.82 -5.82
CA MET A 21 -8.80 -8.90 -5.07
C MET A 21 -7.99 -7.98 -5.99
N LYS A 22 -7.88 -6.70 -5.59
CA LYS A 22 -7.10 -5.71 -6.33
C LYS A 22 -5.61 -6.07 -6.25
N ILE A 23 -4.89 -6.00 -7.38
CA ILE A 23 -3.44 -6.19 -7.43
C ILE A 23 -2.76 -4.81 -7.45
N LYS A 24 -1.81 -4.57 -6.54
CA LYS A 24 -1.03 -3.33 -6.46
C LYS A 24 0.45 -3.63 -6.72
N TYR A 25 1.00 -3.06 -7.79
CA TYR A 25 2.40 -3.22 -8.20
C TYR A 25 3.28 -2.07 -7.69
N ALA A 26 4.54 -2.36 -7.37
CA ALA A 26 5.52 -1.36 -6.91
C ALA A 26 5.83 -0.29 -7.97
N ASP A 27 5.80 -0.65 -9.26
CA ASP A 27 6.11 0.28 -10.36
C ASP A 27 4.91 1.15 -10.76
N ILE A 28 3.70 0.87 -10.27
CA ILE A 28 2.45 1.58 -10.64
C ILE A 28 1.95 2.43 -9.49
N ILE A 29 1.69 3.72 -9.78
CA ILE A 29 1.04 4.64 -8.83
C ILE A 29 -0.37 4.96 -9.34
N SER A 30 -1.38 4.63 -8.54
CA SER A 30 -2.81 4.74 -8.94
C SER A 30 -3.34 6.17 -9.14
N SER A 31 -2.53 7.19 -8.81
CA SER A 31 -2.93 8.60 -8.92
C SER A 31 -2.76 9.12 -10.34
N SER A 32 -3.86 9.50 -11.00
CA SER A 32 -3.86 10.16 -12.32
C SER A 32 -3.13 11.50 -12.36
N LYS A 33 -2.71 12.02 -11.20
CA LYS A 33 -1.93 13.26 -11.08
C LYS A 33 -0.44 13.09 -11.40
N VAL A 34 0.09 11.87 -11.35
CA VAL A 34 1.50 11.61 -11.65
C VAL A 34 1.71 11.72 -13.16
N ILE A 35 2.53 12.68 -13.60
CA ILE A 35 2.90 12.83 -15.01
C ILE A 35 4.18 12.05 -15.30
N ASP A 36 5.17 12.19 -14.42
CA ASP A 36 6.47 11.53 -14.56
C ASP A 36 7.02 11.15 -13.18
N LYS A 37 7.74 10.03 -13.14
CA LYS A 37 8.43 9.54 -11.95
C LYS A 37 9.64 8.71 -12.35
N LYS A 38 10.67 8.74 -11.52
CA LYS A 38 11.71 7.72 -11.52
C LYS A 38 11.29 6.59 -10.58
N PHE A 39 11.61 5.36 -10.96
CA PHE A 39 11.34 4.19 -10.13
C PHE A 39 12.50 3.21 -10.19
N ASN A 40 12.81 2.62 -9.04
CA ASN A 40 13.73 1.50 -8.91
C ASN A 40 13.34 0.65 -7.70
N PHE A 41 13.86 -0.56 -7.61
CA PHE A 41 13.64 -1.44 -6.47
C PHE A 41 14.86 -2.35 -6.25
N THR A 42 15.01 -2.84 -5.03
CA THR A 42 16.07 -3.80 -4.68
C THR A 42 15.60 -4.75 -3.60
N PHE A 43 16.22 -5.93 -3.55
CA PHE A 43 16.09 -6.83 -2.41
C PHE A 43 16.90 -6.27 -1.21
N VAL A 44 16.34 -6.39 -0.01
CA VAL A 44 16.92 -5.91 1.25
C VAL A 44 16.70 -6.95 2.34
N GLU A 45 17.79 -7.29 3.03
CA GLU A 45 17.77 -8.09 4.25
C GLU A 45 18.52 -7.31 5.34
N LYS A 46 17.78 -6.55 6.15
CA LYS A 46 18.34 -5.58 7.10
C LYS A 46 17.35 -5.26 8.22
N ASP A 47 17.85 -5.13 9.45
CA ASP A 47 17.08 -4.66 10.62
C ASP A 47 15.75 -5.43 10.86
N GLY A 48 15.78 -6.74 10.64
CA GLY A 48 14.60 -7.61 10.80
C GLY A 48 13.63 -7.61 9.62
N PHE A 49 13.86 -6.79 8.59
CA PHE A 49 13.15 -6.86 7.32
C PHE A 49 13.89 -7.75 6.33
N LYS A 50 13.15 -8.60 5.61
CA LYS A 50 13.63 -9.38 4.48
C LYS A 50 12.59 -9.36 3.35
N GLY A 51 12.94 -8.73 2.24
CA GLY A 51 12.04 -8.58 1.11
C GLY A 51 12.48 -7.49 0.14
N TYR A 52 11.56 -7.03 -0.69
CA TYR A 52 11.84 -6.01 -1.69
C TYR A 52 11.43 -4.63 -1.20
N VAL A 53 12.23 -3.63 -1.57
CA VAL A 53 11.92 -2.21 -1.33
C VAL A 53 11.90 -1.48 -2.67
N GLY A 54 10.76 -0.89 -3.01
CA GLY A 54 10.59 -0.03 -4.18
C GLY A 54 10.68 1.45 -3.77
N ILE A 55 11.22 2.29 -4.64
CA ILE A 55 11.27 3.74 -4.46
C ILE A 55 10.78 4.44 -5.72
N SER A 56 9.81 5.35 -5.54
CA SER A 56 9.29 6.24 -6.58
C SER A 56 9.59 7.69 -6.21
N TYR A 57 10.34 8.40 -7.05
CA TYR A 57 10.59 9.84 -6.93
C TYR A 57 9.79 10.59 -8.00
N PHE A 58 8.91 11.49 -7.58
CA PHE A 58 7.97 12.18 -8.46
C PHE A 58 8.60 13.44 -9.07
N THR A 59 9.15 13.31 -10.27
CA THR A 59 9.77 14.40 -11.03
C THR A 59 8.74 15.40 -11.55
N LYS A 60 7.50 14.96 -11.80
CA LYS A 60 6.42 15.85 -12.26
C LYS A 60 5.04 15.35 -11.86
N VAL A 61 4.29 16.20 -11.17
CA VAL A 61 2.89 15.99 -10.81
C VAL A 61 2.03 17.13 -11.38
N SER A 62 0.83 16.82 -11.89
CA SER A 62 -0.07 17.82 -12.51
C SER A 62 -0.74 18.75 -11.49
N ALA A 63 -1.00 18.24 -10.29
CA ALA A 63 -1.53 18.97 -9.15
C ALA A 63 -1.28 18.18 -7.85
N PRO A 64 -1.11 18.85 -6.70
CA PRO A 64 -0.90 18.16 -5.43
C PRO A 64 -2.06 17.21 -5.06
N LYS A 65 -1.75 16.08 -4.41
CA LYS A 65 -2.75 15.17 -3.81
C LYS A 65 -2.72 15.30 -2.31
N PHE A 66 -3.87 15.65 -1.75
CA PHE A 66 -4.10 15.65 -0.32
C PHE A 66 -4.95 14.45 0.07
N ILE A 67 -4.74 13.95 1.29
CA ILE A 67 -5.64 13.03 1.97
C ILE A 67 -6.09 13.66 3.29
N THR A 68 -7.25 13.25 3.80
CA THR A 68 -7.71 13.65 5.13
C THR A 68 -7.74 12.41 6.01
N THR A 69 -7.00 12.47 7.12
CA THR A 69 -6.91 11.37 8.09
C THR A 69 -7.08 11.98 9.48
N LEU A 70 -7.98 11.41 10.31
CA LEU A 70 -8.27 11.92 11.66
C LEU A 70 -8.60 13.44 11.68
N ASN A 71 -9.38 13.90 10.70
CA ASN A 71 -9.79 15.30 10.52
C ASN A 71 -8.64 16.29 10.22
N GLU A 72 -7.45 15.79 9.93
CA GLU A 72 -6.30 16.59 9.52
C GLU A 72 -5.96 16.30 8.05
N ARG A 73 -5.54 17.34 7.31
CA ARG A 73 -5.26 17.27 5.88
C ARG A 73 -3.76 17.20 5.63
N TYR A 74 -3.31 16.18 4.91
CA TYR A 74 -1.90 15.93 4.61
C TYR A 74 -1.66 15.99 3.11
N LEU A 75 -0.59 16.69 2.69
CA LEU A 75 -0.09 16.66 1.31
C LEU A 75 0.79 15.43 1.16
N ILE A 76 0.35 14.45 0.39
CA ILE A 76 1.03 13.14 0.30
C ILE A 76 1.73 12.92 -1.04
N LEU A 77 1.45 13.77 -2.04
CA LEU A 77 2.05 13.69 -3.37
C LEU A 77 2.09 15.09 -3.97
N ASP A 78 3.30 15.51 -4.33
CA ASP A 78 3.59 16.68 -5.14
C ASP A 78 4.89 16.44 -5.91
N THR A 79 5.31 17.38 -6.75
CA THR A 79 6.66 17.35 -7.33
C THR A 79 7.72 17.31 -6.22
N ASP A 80 8.76 16.51 -6.44
CA ASP A 80 9.88 16.23 -5.53
C ASP A 80 9.53 15.38 -4.30
N TYR A 81 8.30 14.86 -4.20
CA TYR A 81 7.94 13.90 -3.16
C TYR A 81 8.50 12.51 -3.48
N ILE A 82 8.58 11.66 -2.46
CA ILE A 82 9.07 10.28 -2.60
C ILE A 82 8.08 9.33 -1.93
N TRP A 83 7.72 8.26 -2.63
CA TRP A 83 7.06 7.11 -2.02
C TRP A 83 8.04 5.94 -1.99
N MET A 84 8.17 5.29 -0.83
CA MET A 84 8.95 4.07 -0.68
C MET A 84 8.06 2.95 -0.16
N GLN A 85 8.13 1.80 -0.81
CA GLN A 85 7.22 0.68 -0.60
C GLN A 85 8.01 -0.55 -0.15
N TYR A 86 7.51 -1.25 0.88
CA TYR A 86 8.14 -2.43 1.47
C TYR A 86 7.25 -3.65 1.27
N PHE A 87 7.83 -4.71 0.72
CA PHE A 87 7.17 -5.97 0.39
C PHE A 87 7.96 -7.12 1.05
N GLY A 88 7.59 -7.49 2.28
CA GLY A 88 8.28 -8.54 3.03
C GLY A 88 7.89 -9.94 2.55
N GLU A 89 8.87 -10.85 2.42
CA GLU A 89 8.64 -12.19 1.84
C GLU A 89 7.61 -13.04 2.61
N LYS A 90 7.49 -12.79 3.92
CA LYS A 90 6.57 -13.50 4.82
C LYS A 90 5.52 -12.59 5.43
N ASP A 91 5.47 -11.34 4.98
CA ASP A 91 4.55 -10.35 5.50
C ASP A 91 3.22 -10.46 4.75
N GLU A 92 2.14 -10.39 5.51
CA GLU A 92 0.75 -10.31 5.02
C GLU A 92 0.29 -8.84 4.97
N TYR A 93 1.24 -7.93 4.78
CA TYR A 93 1.01 -6.51 4.58
C TYR A 93 2.11 -5.93 3.70
N ALA A 94 1.83 -4.78 3.10
CA ALA A 94 2.81 -3.96 2.40
C ALA A 94 2.79 -2.55 2.99
N THR A 95 3.96 -1.92 3.17
CA THR A 95 4.04 -0.58 3.75
C THR A 95 4.49 0.42 2.71
N THR A 96 3.68 1.44 2.44
CA THR A 96 4.07 2.65 1.68
C THR A 96 4.33 3.80 2.65
N VAL A 97 5.58 4.26 2.74
CA VAL A 97 5.95 5.50 3.44
C VAL A 97 6.04 6.63 2.42
N MET A 98 5.48 7.78 2.80
CA MET A 98 5.44 8.97 1.95
C MET A 98 6.31 10.05 2.57
N TYR A 99 7.28 10.55 1.81
CA TYR A 99 8.17 11.63 2.21
C TYR A 99 7.86 12.90 1.44
N ASP A 100 7.95 14.02 2.13
CA ASP A 100 7.87 15.34 1.51
C ASP A 100 9.16 15.66 0.73
N LYS A 101 9.18 16.83 0.08
CA LYS A 101 10.33 17.32 -0.69
C LYS A 101 11.62 17.52 0.13
N ASN A 102 11.53 17.57 1.45
CA ASN A 102 12.67 17.70 2.35
C ASN A 102 13.17 16.33 2.85
N GLY A 103 12.48 15.24 2.49
CA GLY A 103 12.76 13.89 2.98
C GLY A 103 12.13 13.62 4.35
N GLU A 104 11.22 14.46 4.83
CA GLU A 104 10.49 14.25 6.09
C GLU A 104 9.27 13.37 5.87
N ILE A 105 8.99 12.47 6.81
CA ILE A 105 7.87 11.53 6.70
C ILE A 105 6.55 12.28 6.88
N VAL A 106 5.67 12.16 5.90
CA VAL A 106 4.28 12.66 5.96
C VAL A 106 3.37 11.65 6.64
N GLN A 107 3.43 10.39 6.22
CA GLN A 107 2.66 9.28 6.80
C GLN A 107 3.23 7.92 6.36
N TRP A 108 2.84 6.88 7.09
CA TRP A 108 2.90 5.50 6.63
C TRP A 108 1.49 5.01 6.31
N TYR A 109 1.35 4.37 5.17
CA TYR A 109 0.15 3.67 4.73
C TYR A 109 0.49 2.18 4.66
N VAL A 110 -0.24 1.35 5.39
CA VAL A 110 0.03 -0.09 5.49
C VAL A 110 -1.17 -0.85 4.95
N ASP A 111 -1.01 -1.42 3.78
CA ASP A 111 -2.02 -2.23 3.12
C ASP A 111 -2.00 -3.65 3.68
N ILE A 112 -3.13 -4.14 4.19
CA ILE A 112 -3.26 -5.54 4.56
C ILE A 112 -3.47 -6.35 3.28
N CYS A 113 -2.70 -7.43 3.12
CA CYS A 113 -2.67 -8.18 1.88
C CYS A 113 -2.60 -9.69 2.13
N GLU A 114 -3.00 -10.48 1.14
CA GLU A 114 -2.88 -11.94 1.22
C GLU A 114 -1.40 -12.39 1.24
N GLY A 115 -0.54 -11.58 0.60
CA GLY A 115 0.89 -11.78 0.55
C GLY A 115 1.56 -10.86 -0.48
N ASN A 116 2.89 -10.85 -0.42
CA ASN A 116 3.76 -10.14 -1.34
C ASN A 116 4.39 -11.12 -2.34
N PHE A 117 4.41 -10.74 -3.62
CA PHE A 117 4.82 -11.61 -4.72
C PHE A 117 5.71 -10.86 -5.71
N LEU A 118 6.31 -11.61 -6.64
CA LEU A 118 7.01 -11.07 -7.80
C LEU A 118 6.27 -11.48 -9.07
N ASP A 119 6.17 -10.56 -10.02
CA ASP A 119 5.67 -10.90 -11.35
C ASP A 119 6.76 -11.53 -12.22
N SER A 120 6.44 -11.85 -13.48
CA SER A 120 7.40 -12.44 -14.43
C SER A 120 8.57 -11.53 -14.80
N ARG A 121 8.48 -10.23 -14.51
CA ARG A 121 9.54 -9.23 -14.69
C ARG A 121 10.40 -9.10 -13.42
N GLY A 122 10.01 -9.73 -12.32
CA GLY A 122 10.62 -9.56 -11.00
C GLY A 122 10.13 -8.33 -10.25
N ILE A 123 9.06 -7.67 -10.70
CA ILE A 123 8.50 -6.49 -10.04
C ILE A 123 7.64 -6.94 -8.84
N PRO A 124 7.87 -6.37 -7.64
CA PRO A 124 7.05 -6.66 -6.47
C PRO A 124 5.60 -6.20 -6.65
N TYR A 125 4.66 -7.01 -6.18
CA TYR A 125 3.26 -6.67 -6.07
C TYR A 125 2.61 -7.38 -4.88
N PHE A 126 1.43 -6.93 -4.46
CA PHE A 126 0.62 -7.62 -3.47
C PHE A 126 -0.85 -7.70 -3.88
N ARG A 127 -1.56 -8.62 -3.24
CA ARG A 127 -3.01 -8.83 -3.39
C ARG A 127 -3.73 -8.19 -2.21
N ASP A 128 -4.41 -7.09 -2.50
CA ASP A 128 -5.05 -6.21 -1.53
C ASP A 128 -6.25 -6.88 -0.83
N MET A 129 -6.29 -6.83 0.50
CA MET A 129 -7.40 -7.32 1.32
C MET A 129 -8.24 -6.18 1.91
N TYR A 130 -8.35 -5.06 1.18
CA TYR A 130 -9.16 -3.87 1.46
C TYR A 130 -8.73 -3.07 2.68
N LEU A 131 -8.47 -3.72 3.81
CA LEU A 131 -8.22 -3.08 5.10
C LEU A 131 -6.84 -2.42 5.12
N ASP A 132 -6.80 -1.16 5.55
CA ASP A 132 -5.57 -0.39 5.59
C ASP A 132 -5.34 0.26 6.97
N ILE A 133 -4.07 0.46 7.33
CA ILE A 133 -3.66 1.23 8.51
C ILE A 133 -2.91 2.48 8.06
N VAL A 134 -3.33 3.65 8.55
CA VAL A 134 -2.53 4.87 8.46
C VAL A 134 -1.88 5.16 9.80
N LEU A 135 -0.56 5.31 9.80
CA LEU A 135 0.22 5.80 10.92
C LEU A 135 0.75 7.20 10.58
N LEU A 136 0.52 8.15 11.49
CA LEU A 136 1.01 9.52 11.36
C LEU A 136 2.32 9.72 12.15
N PRO A 137 3.16 10.70 11.80
CA PRO A 137 4.38 11.05 12.55
C PRO A 137 4.14 11.31 14.04
N SER A 138 2.94 11.78 14.40
CA SER A 138 2.53 11.98 15.79
C SER A 138 2.29 10.69 16.58
N GLY A 139 2.36 9.51 15.94
CA GLY A 139 2.03 8.21 16.51
C GLY A 139 0.53 7.87 16.52
N LYS A 140 -0.33 8.76 15.99
CA LYS A 140 -1.77 8.49 15.85
C LYS A 140 -1.98 7.44 14.75
N ILE A 141 -2.93 6.53 14.98
CA ILE A 141 -3.29 5.45 14.05
C ILE A 141 -4.76 5.61 13.62
N ALA A 142 -5.03 5.46 12.33
CA ALA A 142 -6.36 5.31 11.77
C ALA A 142 -6.47 3.96 11.04
N ILE A 143 -7.64 3.34 11.12
CA ILE A 143 -8.02 2.17 10.31
C ILE A 143 -8.95 2.67 9.22
N LEU A 144 -8.71 2.26 7.98
CA LEU A 144 -9.48 2.66 6.81
C LEU A 144 -10.11 1.44 6.13
N ASP A 145 -11.14 1.70 5.32
CA ASP A 145 -11.73 0.75 4.38
C ASP A 145 -12.33 -0.53 5.02
N GLU A 146 -12.73 -0.42 6.30
CA GLU A 146 -13.53 -1.45 7.00
C GLU A 146 -14.88 -1.71 6.31
N ASP A 147 -15.46 -0.66 5.69
CA ASP A 147 -16.67 -0.72 4.89
C ASP A 147 -16.45 -1.42 3.55
N GLU A 148 -15.35 -1.13 2.83
CA GLU A 148 -14.99 -1.86 1.60
C GLU A 148 -14.81 -3.36 1.88
N LEU A 149 -14.10 -3.71 2.96
CA LEU A 149 -13.92 -5.11 3.36
C LEU A 149 -15.25 -5.81 3.66
N LYS A 150 -16.18 -5.10 4.33
CA LYS A 150 -17.51 -5.64 4.63
C LYS A 150 -18.34 -5.81 3.36
N ASP A 151 -18.31 -4.84 2.46
CA ASP A 151 -19.05 -4.89 1.20
C ASP A 151 -18.54 -6.04 0.31
N ALA A 152 -17.24 -6.29 0.28
CA ALA A 152 -16.65 -7.42 -0.42
C ALA A 152 -17.15 -8.78 0.14
N LEU A 153 -17.31 -8.89 1.47
CA LEU A 153 -17.89 -10.08 2.10
C LEU A 153 -19.38 -10.23 1.74
N ASP A 154 -20.16 -9.15 1.85
CA ASP A 154 -21.60 -9.15 1.56
C ASP A 154 -21.89 -9.50 0.10
N GLN A 155 -21.00 -9.11 -0.83
CA GLN A 155 -21.09 -9.42 -2.25
C GLN A 155 -20.53 -10.81 -2.63
N GLY A 156 -19.92 -11.52 -1.68
CA GLY A 156 -19.32 -12.83 -1.90
C GLY A 156 -18.02 -12.80 -2.71
N GLU A 157 -17.37 -11.63 -2.78
CA GLU A 157 -16.06 -11.47 -3.43
C GLU A 157 -14.92 -12.07 -2.60
N ILE A 158 -15.12 -12.14 -1.27
CA ILE A 158 -14.23 -12.81 -0.32
C ILE A 158 -15.00 -13.76 0.59
N SER A 159 -14.30 -14.76 1.12
CA SER A 159 -14.84 -15.67 2.12
C SER A 159 -14.83 -15.04 3.52
N LYS A 160 -15.64 -15.60 4.43
CA LYS A 160 -15.60 -15.25 5.86
C LYS A 160 -14.22 -15.50 6.49
N GLU A 161 -13.49 -16.49 5.99
CA GLU A 161 -12.12 -16.77 6.44
C GLU A 161 -11.16 -15.66 6.04
N GLN A 162 -11.22 -15.20 4.78
CA GLN A 162 -10.42 -14.06 4.30
C GLN A 162 -10.77 -12.78 5.07
N PHE A 163 -12.06 -12.52 5.32
CA PHE A 163 -12.50 -11.39 6.13
C PHE A 163 -11.89 -11.41 7.54
N ASN A 164 -11.98 -12.55 8.24
CA ASN A 164 -11.40 -12.70 9.58
C ASN A 164 -9.87 -12.58 9.55
N LYS A 165 -9.23 -13.12 8.52
CA LYS A 165 -7.78 -13.04 8.32
C LYS A 165 -7.32 -11.59 8.19
N ALA A 166 -8.00 -10.77 7.39
CA ALA A 166 -7.66 -9.35 7.24
C ALA A 166 -7.62 -8.61 8.59
N TYR A 167 -8.66 -8.79 9.43
CA TYR A 167 -8.68 -8.21 10.77
C TYR A 167 -7.57 -8.74 11.68
N ASN A 168 -7.30 -10.05 11.66
CA ASN A 168 -6.25 -10.63 12.48
C ASN A 168 -4.87 -10.06 12.12
N VAL A 169 -4.56 -9.93 10.83
CA VAL A 169 -3.30 -9.32 10.37
C VAL A 169 -3.25 -7.84 10.76
N MET A 170 -4.34 -7.09 10.56
CA MET A 170 -4.42 -5.68 10.97
C MET A 170 -4.14 -5.50 12.46
N TYR A 171 -4.75 -6.32 13.33
CA TYR A 171 -4.51 -6.23 14.78
C TYR A 171 -3.06 -6.52 15.14
N LYS A 172 -2.45 -7.53 14.53
CA LYS A 172 -1.04 -7.87 14.72
C LYS A 172 -0.13 -6.71 14.31
N VAL A 173 -0.33 -6.17 13.10
CA VAL A 173 0.48 -5.05 12.58
C VAL A 173 0.30 -3.80 13.45
N LYS A 174 -0.93 -3.48 13.83
CA LYS A 174 -1.23 -2.37 14.74
C LYS A 174 -0.51 -2.53 16.08
N GLU A 175 -0.52 -3.73 16.66
CA GLU A 175 0.19 -4.05 17.90
C GLU A 175 1.71 -3.88 17.76
N GLU A 176 2.30 -4.37 16.66
CA GLU A 176 3.72 -4.19 16.36
C GLU A 176 4.12 -2.72 16.22
N ILE A 177 3.26 -1.91 15.57
CA ILE A 177 3.43 -0.46 15.44
C ILE A 177 3.40 0.20 16.81
N GLN A 178 2.39 -0.11 17.63
CA GLN A 178 2.23 0.46 18.97
C GLN A 178 3.38 0.08 19.91
N LYS A 179 3.92 -1.13 19.77
CA LYS A 179 5.12 -1.58 20.50
C LYS A 179 6.43 -1.03 19.93
N GLY A 180 6.40 -0.37 18.77
CA GLY A 180 7.58 0.17 18.12
C GLY A 180 8.52 -0.90 17.54
N ILE A 181 8.01 -2.10 17.27
CA ILE A 181 8.80 -3.24 16.79
C ILE A 181 8.56 -3.59 15.32
N ASN A 182 7.61 -2.92 14.63
CA ASN A 182 7.36 -3.22 13.23
C ASN A 182 8.59 -2.88 12.36
N PRO A 183 9.14 -3.85 11.59
CA PRO A 183 10.41 -3.69 10.89
C PRO A 183 10.33 -2.68 9.74
N THR A 184 9.23 -2.65 8.99
CA THR A 184 9.08 -1.72 7.85
C THR A 184 9.02 -0.26 8.31
N ILE A 185 8.26 0.02 9.38
CA ILE A 185 8.18 1.36 9.97
C ILE A 185 9.54 1.78 10.52
N ASN A 186 10.26 0.90 11.21
CA ASN A 186 11.56 1.22 11.79
C ASN A 186 12.66 1.40 10.74
N LEU A 187 12.67 0.57 9.70
CA LEU A 187 13.64 0.67 8.61
C LEU A 187 13.42 1.95 7.80
N SER A 188 12.18 2.30 7.48
CA SER A 188 11.86 3.50 6.70
C SER A 188 12.39 4.81 7.28
N LYS A 189 12.49 4.91 8.62
CA LYS A 189 13.03 6.11 9.31
C LYS A 189 14.52 6.37 9.02
N LYS A 190 15.27 5.36 8.54
CA LYS A 190 16.72 5.44 8.32
C LYS A 190 17.17 5.05 6.90
N HIS A 191 16.27 4.50 6.09
CA HIS A 191 16.62 3.85 4.81
C HIS A 191 16.55 4.77 3.59
N LEU A 192 15.89 5.93 3.68
CA LEU A 192 15.64 6.83 2.54
C LEU A 192 16.92 7.17 1.77
N LYS A 193 18.00 7.58 2.47
CA LYS A 193 19.26 8.00 1.84
C LYS A 193 19.94 6.89 1.04
N GLU A 194 19.80 5.63 1.48
CA GLU A 194 20.37 4.48 0.76
C GLU A 194 19.56 4.22 -0.52
N MET A 195 18.23 4.21 -0.42
CA MET A 195 17.34 3.97 -1.56
C MET A 195 17.38 5.08 -2.62
N MET A 196 17.59 6.33 -2.21
CA MET A 196 17.74 7.46 -3.13
C MET A 196 18.95 7.33 -4.08
N ARG A 197 19.93 6.46 -3.78
CA ARG A 197 21.07 6.20 -4.68
C ARG A 197 20.69 5.39 -5.92
N LEU A 198 19.49 4.80 -5.93
CA LEU A 198 18.99 3.98 -7.04
C LEU A 198 18.27 4.81 -8.13
N ILE A 199 18.11 6.12 -7.92
CA ILE A 199 17.26 7.05 -8.68
C ILE A 199 18.09 8.20 -9.24
#